data_AF-A0A953WH33-F1
#
_entry.id   AF-A0A953WH33-F1
#
_cell.length_a   1.000
_cell.length_b   1.000
_cell.length_c   1.000
_cell.angle_alpha   90.00
_cell.angle_beta   90.00
_cell.angle_gamma   90.00
#
_symmetry.space_group_name_H-M   'P 1'
#
loop_
_entity.id
_entity.type
_entity.pdbx_description
1 polymer ?
#
loop_
_entity_poly.entity_id
_entity_poly.type
_entity_poly.pdbx_seq_one_letter_code
_entity_poly.pdbx_strand_id
1 'polypeptide(L)'
;MTHSDQSGGWRGKFSLFALAFAIFGALWFFIAAGGTKLGLWDWRTGFGTLTMGWGPKIVMTALAVSMIALLVSLVAAPRKRPFILALAALLVAGLSMGRLFAARENAKRLPPLHDIQTDWANPIMPTPALLSARASTGAYNEIEAEPVIADGAKGNWPGMEGRLVSEVQEEAEF
;
A
#
# COMPACT_ATOMS: atom_id res chain seq x y z
N MET A 1 29.87 -38.29 0.41
CA MET A 1 29.22 -37.22 1.20
C MET A 1 27.75 -37.56 1.34
N THR A 2 27.28 -37.93 2.52
CA THR A 2 25.85 -38.21 2.77
C THR A 2 25.09 -36.89 2.86
N HIS A 3 24.11 -36.67 1.98
CA HIS A 3 23.16 -35.55 2.09
C HIS A 3 22.41 -35.68 3.42
N SER A 4 22.84 -34.94 4.44
CA SER A 4 22.15 -34.87 5.73
C SER A 4 20.85 -34.08 5.53
N ASP A 5 19.71 -34.70 5.86
CA ASP A 5 18.40 -34.05 5.73
C ASP A 5 18.38 -32.74 6.53
N GLN A 6 18.29 -31.62 5.82
CA GLN A 6 18.22 -30.28 6.40
C GLN A 6 16.78 -29.83 6.66
N SER A 7 15.77 -30.70 6.51
CA SER A 7 14.34 -30.33 6.58
C SER A 7 13.95 -29.56 7.84
N GLY A 8 14.58 -29.85 8.99
CA GLY A 8 14.24 -29.24 10.28
C GLY A 8 12.85 -29.64 10.79
N GLY A 9 12.23 -30.67 10.19
CA GLY A 9 10.92 -31.18 10.55
C GLY A 9 9.82 -30.12 10.50
N TRP A 10 9.04 -30.01 11.57
CA TRP A 10 7.92 -29.06 11.68
C TRP A 10 8.36 -27.60 11.56
N ARG A 11 9.58 -27.27 12.00
CA ARG A 11 10.13 -25.89 11.93
C ARG A 11 10.37 -25.48 10.49
N GLY A 12 10.87 -26.39 9.65
CA GLY A 12 11.00 -26.13 8.22
C GLY A 12 9.66 -25.95 7.52
N LYS A 13 8.64 -26.74 7.88
CA LYS A 13 7.27 -26.55 7.39
C LYS A 13 6.68 -25.21 7.83
N PHE A 14 6.95 -24.80 9.07
CA PHE A 14 6.51 -23.51 9.59
C PHE A 14 7.21 -22.34 8.88
N SER A 15 8.53 -22.40 8.66
CA SER A 15 9.25 -21.39 7.86
C SER A 15 8.76 -21.33 6.41
N LEU A 16 8.43 -22.48 5.81
CA LEU A 16 7.85 -22.53 4.47
C LEU A 16 6.46 -21.88 4.42
N PHE A 17 5.63 -22.14 5.44
CA PHE A 17 4.33 -21.48 5.59
C PHE A 17 4.51 -19.97 5.73
N ALA A 18 5.44 -19.50 6.57
CA ALA A 18 5.73 -18.08 6.73
C ALA A 18 6.12 -17.43 5.40
N LEU A 19 6.97 -18.09 4.61
CA LEU A 19 7.37 -17.60 3.28
C LEU A 19 6.19 -17.54 2.32
N ALA A 20 5.39 -18.61 2.23
CA ALA A 20 4.21 -18.65 1.38
C ALA A 20 3.20 -17.56 1.77
N PHE A 21 3.01 -17.32 3.06
CA PHE A 21 2.11 -16.28 3.57
C PHE A 21 2.64 -14.86 3.30
N ALA A 22 3.96 -14.63 3.42
CA ALA A 22 4.58 -13.37 3.03
C ALA A 22 4.42 -13.07 1.53
N ILE A 23 4.62 -14.07 0.68
CA ILE A 23 4.39 -13.95 -0.77
C ILE A 23 2.92 -13.67 -1.06
N PHE A 24 2.00 -14.39 -0.41
CA PHE A 24 0.57 -14.13 -0.51
C PHE A 24 0.23 -12.69 -0.10
N GLY A 25 0.81 -12.19 0.99
CA GLY A 25 0.62 -10.81 1.44
C GLY A 25 1.06 -9.77 0.39
N ALA A 26 2.14 -10.03 -0.35
CA ALA A 26 2.54 -9.18 -1.46
C ALA A 26 1.57 -9.30 -2.66
N LEU A 27 1.17 -10.53 -3.02
CA LEU A 27 0.25 -10.80 -4.12
C LEU A 27 -1.17 -10.28 -3.84
N TRP A 28 -1.56 -10.11 -2.58
CA TRP A 28 -2.85 -9.59 -2.18
C TRP A 28 -3.16 -8.23 -2.83
N PHE A 29 -2.17 -7.34 -2.94
CA PHE A 29 -2.36 -6.03 -3.57
C PHE A 29 -2.60 -6.14 -5.08
N PHE A 30 -1.98 -7.12 -5.75
CA PHE A 30 -2.25 -7.40 -7.16
C PHE A 30 -3.65 -7.97 -7.36
N ILE A 31 -4.11 -8.83 -6.44
CA ILE A 31 -5.49 -9.33 -6.45
C ILE A 31 -6.45 -8.15 -6.27
N ALA A 32 -6.28 -7.34 -5.23
CA ALA A 32 -7.14 -6.20 -4.90
C ALA A 32 -7.25 -5.18 -6.06
N ALA A 33 -6.11 -4.73 -6.59
CA ALA A 33 -6.07 -3.76 -7.69
C ALA A 33 -6.50 -4.40 -9.02
N GLY A 34 -6.01 -5.61 -9.30
CA GLY A 34 -6.33 -6.36 -10.53
C GLY A 34 -7.81 -6.68 -10.64
N GLY A 35 -8.45 -7.10 -9.55
CA GLY A 35 -9.90 -7.37 -9.53
C GLY A 35 -10.73 -6.12 -9.79
N THR A 36 -10.27 -4.94 -9.33
CA THR A 36 -10.93 -3.66 -9.67
C THR A 36 -10.79 -3.37 -11.17
N LYS A 37 -9.59 -3.57 -11.73
CA LYS A 37 -9.31 -3.35 -13.16
C LYS A 37 -10.08 -4.31 -14.07
N LEU A 38 -10.31 -5.54 -13.63
CA LEU A 38 -11.06 -6.56 -14.36
C LEU A 38 -12.57 -6.51 -14.09
N GLY A 39 -13.05 -5.59 -13.25
CA GLY A 39 -14.48 -5.46 -12.92
C GLY A 39 -15.03 -6.58 -12.02
N LEU A 40 -14.17 -7.33 -11.32
CA LEU A 40 -14.58 -8.35 -10.35
C LEU A 40 -15.21 -7.72 -9.09
N TRP A 41 -14.81 -6.50 -8.77
CA TRP A 41 -15.39 -5.67 -7.70
C TRP A 41 -15.18 -4.19 -7.99
N ASP A 42 -15.95 -3.35 -7.31
CA ASP A 42 -15.85 -1.90 -7.44
C ASP A 42 -14.61 -1.33 -6.71
N TRP A 43 -14.30 -0.06 -6.96
CA TRP A 43 -13.12 0.59 -6.40
C TRP A 43 -13.17 0.75 -4.88
N ARG A 44 -14.36 0.88 -4.25
CA ARG A 44 -14.45 0.96 -2.77
C ARG A 44 -14.12 -0.38 -2.15
N THR A 45 -14.56 -1.47 -2.77
CA THR A 45 -14.17 -2.81 -2.35
C THR A 45 -12.68 -3.04 -2.58
N GLY A 46 -12.18 -2.83 -3.79
CA GLY A 46 -10.79 -3.09 -4.15
C GLY A 46 -9.77 -2.20 -3.44
N PHE A 47 -9.98 -0.89 -3.44
CA PHE A 47 -9.08 0.06 -2.81
C PHE A 47 -9.40 0.28 -1.33
N GLY A 48 -10.66 0.62 -0.99
CA GLY A 48 -11.04 0.93 0.39
C GLY A 48 -10.97 -0.28 1.31
N THR A 49 -11.57 -1.40 0.91
CA THR A 49 -11.68 -2.58 1.79
C THR A 49 -10.46 -3.50 1.68
N LEU A 50 -10.13 -3.95 0.47
CA LEU A 50 -9.08 -4.96 0.26
C LEU A 50 -7.68 -4.35 0.39
N THR A 51 -7.43 -3.19 -0.23
CA THR A 51 -6.10 -2.55 -0.20
C THR A 51 -5.85 -1.82 1.11
N MET A 52 -6.70 -0.86 1.50
CA MET A 52 -6.48 -0.03 2.69
C MET A 52 -6.89 -0.73 4.00
N GLY A 53 -7.97 -1.50 3.98
CA GLY A 53 -8.47 -2.20 5.17
C GLY A 53 -7.70 -3.48 5.50
N TRP A 54 -7.61 -4.42 4.55
CA TRP A 54 -7.01 -5.74 4.76
C TRP A 54 -5.51 -5.80 4.44
N GLY A 55 -5.04 -5.11 3.40
CA GLY A 55 -3.66 -5.17 2.94
C GLY A 55 -2.62 -4.95 4.05
N PRO A 56 -2.64 -3.83 4.78
CA PRO A 56 -1.73 -3.58 5.89
C PRO A 56 -1.79 -4.65 6.99
N LYS A 57 -2.99 -5.16 7.31
CA LYS A 57 -3.17 -6.19 8.35
C LYS A 57 -2.54 -7.52 7.94
N ILE A 58 -2.71 -7.92 6.68
CA ILE A 58 -2.13 -9.15 6.13
C ILE A 58 -0.59 -9.05 6.14
N VAL A 59 -0.03 -7.94 5.64
CA VAL A 59 1.43 -7.73 5.62
C VAL A 59 2.01 -7.68 7.03
N MET A 60 1.36 -6.97 7.96
CA MET A 60 1.80 -6.90 9.35
C MET A 60 1.77 -8.28 10.02
N THR A 61 0.73 -9.07 9.77
CA THR A 61 0.64 -10.45 10.29
C THR A 61 1.74 -11.32 9.68
N ALA A 62 1.98 -11.22 8.36
CA ALA A 62 3.06 -11.95 7.70
C ALA A 62 4.44 -11.58 8.24
N LEU A 63 4.67 -10.30 8.54
CA LEU A 63 5.91 -9.83 9.17
C LEU A 63 6.10 -10.46 10.55
N ALA A 64 5.07 -10.44 11.40
CA ALA A 64 5.12 -11.06 12.72
C ALA A 64 5.36 -12.57 12.65
N VAL A 65 4.63 -13.29 11.79
CA VAL A 65 4.82 -14.73 11.56
C VAL A 65 6.23 -15.04 11.07
N SER A 66 6.79 -14.20 10.20
CA SER A 66 8.15 -14.37 9.69
C SER A 66 9.21 -14.17 10.76
N MET A 67 9.03 -13.19 11.66
CA MET A 67 9.89 -13.01 12.83
C MET A 67 9.85 -14.22 13.75
N ILE A 68 8.66 -14.75 14.05
CA ILE A 68 8.50 -15.96 14.88
C ILE A 68 9.17 -17.16 14.20
N ALA A 69 8.97 -17.35 12.89
CA ALA A 69 9.62 -18.42 12.13
C ALA A 69 11.14 -18.31 12.17
N LEU A 70 11.69 -17.09 12.12
CA LEU A 70 13.13 -16.87 12.21
C LEU A 70 13.67 -17.29 13.57
N LEU A 71 13.01 -16.91 14.67
CA LEU A 71 13.39 -17.34 16.02
C LEU A 71 13.30 -18.86 16.18
N VAL A 72 12.18 -19.47 15.75
CA VAL A 72 11.95 -20.92 15.81
C VAL A 72 12.98 -21.70 14.99
N SER A 73 13.44 -21.15 13.86
CA SER A 73 14.43 -21.80 13.01
C SER A 73 15.79 -22.03 13.70
N LEU A 74 16.12 -21.21 14.70
CA LEU A 74 17.41 -21.22 15.39
C LEU A 74 17.46 -22.18 16.60
N VAL A 75 16.29 -22.60 17.12
CA VAL A 75 16.16 -23.37 18.37
C VAL A 75 16.94 -24.69 18.36
N ALA A 76 16.96 -25.42 17.23
CA ALA A 76 17.61 -26.73 17.15
C ALA A 76 18.26 -27.00 15.79
N ALA A 77 19.22 -27.91 15.73
CA ALA A 77 19.70 -28.44 14.45
C ALA A 77 18.63 -29.34 13.79
N PRO A 78 18.62 -29.48 12.45
CA PRO A 78 19.35 -28.69 11.46
C PRO A 78 18.73 -27.29 11.29
N ARG A 79 19.57 -26.24 11.22
CA ARG A 79 19.15 -24.82 11.20
C ARG A 79 19.08 -24.22 9.79
N LYS A 80 19.91 -24.70 8.86
CA LYS A 80 20.20 -24.02 7.59
C LYS A 80 18.94 -23.76 6.75
N ARG A 81 18.18 -24.79 6.42
CA ARG A 81 16.99 -24.65 5.55
C ARG A 81 15.84 -23.91 6.24
N PRO A 82 15.45 -24.23 7.50
CA PRO A 82 14.42 -23.45 8.20
C PRO A 82 14.79 -21.97 8.32
N PHE A 83 16.07 -21.65 8.57
CA PHE A 83 16.56 -20.29 8.69
C PHE A 83 16.49 -19.53 7.36
N ILE A 84 16.97 -20.12 6.26
CA ILE A 84 16.91 -19.47 4.94
C ILE A 84 15.46 -19.17 4.53
N LEU A 85 14.53 -20.12 4.75
CA LEU A 85 13.12 -19.92 4.46
C LEU A 85 12.50 -18.80 5.30
N ALA A 86 12.79 -18.77 6.61
CA ALA A 86 12.28 -17.74 7.50
C ALA A 86 12.88 -16.36 7.19
N LEU A 87 14.16 -16.30 6.83
CA LEU A 87 14.82 -15.07 6.42
C LEU A 87 14.22 -14.54 5.12
N ALA A 88 13.98 -15.40 4.13
CA ALA A 88 13.30 -15.02 2.90
C ALA A 88 11.89 -14.49 3.18
N ALA A 89 11.14 -15.14 4.08
CA ALA A 89 9.82 -14.67 4.52
C ALA A 89 9.89 -13.27 5.13
N LEU A 90 10.87 -13.05 6.02
CA LEU A 90 11.09 -11.78 6.69
C LEU A 90 11.45 -10.67 5.69
N LEU A 91 12.30 -10.97 4.70
CA LEU A 91 12.66 -10.02 3.66
C LEU A 91 11.45 -9.63 2.79
N VAL A 92 10.65 -10.60 2.35
CA VAL A 92 9.45 -10.33 1.55
C VAL A 92 8.44 -9.50 2.34
N ALA A 93 8.12 -9.89 3.57
CA ALA A 93 7.17 -9.17 4.41
C ALA A 93 7.71 -7.78 4.81
N GLY A 94 8.99 -7.68 5.14
CA GLY A 94 9.67 -6.45 5.52
C GLY A 94 9.73 -5.44 4.37
N LEU A 95 10.09 -5.87 3.16
CA LEU A 95 10.04 -5.03 1.97
C LEU A 95 8.61 -4.59 1.63
N SER A 96 7.63 -5.49 1.76
CA SER A 96 6.22 -5.15 1.56
C SER A 96 5.76 -4.07 2.55
N MET A 97 6.09 -4.21 3.83
CA MET A 97 5.77 -3.22 4.86
C MET A 97 6.51 -1.89 4.63
N GLY A 98 7.79 -1.96 4.25
CA GLY A 98 8.59 -0.80 3.88
C GLY A 98 7.98 -0.02 2.72
N ARG A 99 7.43 -0.72 1.71
CA ARG A 99 6.74 -0.09 0.58
C ARG A 99 5.46 0.62 0.99
N LEU A 100 4.68 0.05 1.92
CA LEU A 100 3.49 0.69 2.48
C LEU A 100 3.85 1.94 3.28
N PHE A 101 4.88 1.87 4.12
CA PHE A 101 5.36 3.01 4.88
C PHE A 101 5.87 4.12 3.95
N ALA A 102 6.71 3.78 2.97
CA ALA A 102 7.21 4.74 1.98
C ALA A 102 6.08 5.37 1.16
N ALA A 103 5.03 4.61 0.80
CA ALA A 103 3.87 5.16 0.12
C ALA A 103 3.16 6.21 0.98
N ARG A 104 2.96 5.91 2.27
CA ARG A 104 2.32 6.81 3.24
C ARG A 104 3.13 8.09 3.44
N GLU A 105 4.44 7.98 3.62
CA GLU A 105 5.30 9.16 3.82
C GLU A 105 5.42 10.02 2.56
N ASN A 106 5.52 9.40 1.38
CA ASN A 106 5.47 10.15 0.11
C ASN A 106 4.14 10.91 -0.06
N ALA A 107 3.01 10.30 0.31
CA ALA A 107 1.70 10.93 0.23
C ALA A 107 1.54 12.12 1.19
N LYS A 108 2.23 12.13 2.33
CA LYS A 108 2.23 13.27 3.25
C LYS A 108 3.13 14.42 2.78
N ARG A 109 4.23 14.09 2.10
CA ARG A 109 5.24 15.07 1.69
C ARG A 109 4.80 15.93 0.51
N LEU A 110 3.98 15.39 -0.38
CA LEU A 110 3.52 16.09 -1.57
C LEU A 110 2.25 16.89 -1.20
N PRO A 111 2.24 18.23 -1.35
CA PRO A 111 0.98 18.98 -1.41
C PRO A 111 0.09 18.38 -2.50
N PRO A 112 -1.24 18.56 -2.46
CA PRO A 112 -2.13 18.03 -3.49
C PRO A 112 -1.84 18.69 -4.85
N LEU A 113 -0.91 18.13 -5.62
CA LEU A 113 -0.74 18.43 -7.05
C LEU A 113 -1.84 17.68 -7.79
N HIS A 114 -2.97 18.36 -8.02
CA HIS A 114 -4.11 17.74 -8.72
C HIS A 114 -4.24 18.14 -10.19
N ASP A 115 -3.61 19.21 -10.65
CA ASP A 115 -3.32 19.46 -12.07
C ASP A 115 -2.41 20.69 -12.17
N ILE A 116 -1.55 20.78 -13.18
CA ILE A 116 -0.88 22.04 -13.52
C ILE A 116 -1.75 22.68 -14.60
N GLN A 117 -2.56 23.66 -14.20
CA GLN A 117 -3.40 24.42 -15.11
C GLN A 117 -2.67 25.66 -15.60
N THR A 118 -2.40 25.73 -16.91
CA THR A 118 -1.82 26.93 -17.53
C THR A 118 -2.88 27.84 -18.16
N ASP A 119 -4.08 27.33 -18.46
CA ASP A 119 -5.19 28.12 -18.99
C ASP A 119 -6.45 28.00 -18.12
N TRP A 120 -6.68 29.02 -17.30
CA TRP A 120 -7.86 29.12 -16.42
C TRP A 120 -9.16 29.43 -17.18
N ALA A 121 -9.09 29.87 -18.44
CA ALA A 121 -10.27 30.07 -19.28
C ALA A 121 -10.79 28.75 -19.88
N ASN A 122 -9.96 27.70 -19.92
CA ASN A 122 -10.33 26.39 -20.40
C ASN A 122 -9.65 25.28 -19.57
N PRO A 123 -10.15 25.03 -18.34
CA PRO A 123 -9.52 24.07 -17.46
C PRO A 123 -9.56 22.65 -18.02
N ILE A 124 -8.48 21.91 -17.82
CA ILE A 124 -8.38 20.47 -18.00
C ILE A 124 -9.46 19.80 -17.15
N MET A 125 -10.45 19.22 -17.83
CA MET A 125 -11.54 18.50 -17.19
C MET A 125 -11.28 16.98 -17.22
N PRO A 126 -11.74 16.23 -16.20
CA PRO A 126 -11.80 14.78 -16.27
C PRO A 126 -12.53 14.30 -17.53
N THR A 127 -12.09 13.18 -18.10
CA THR A 127 -12.75 12.59 -19.27
C THR A 127 -14.23 12.29 -19.00
N PRO A 128 -15.12 12.29 -20.01
CA PRO A 128 -16.53 11.94 -19.83
C PRO A 128 -16.74 10.58 -19.16
N ALA A 129 -15.86 9.61 -19.44
CA ALA A 129 -15.87 8.30 -18.79
C ALA A 129 -15.63 8.41 -17.28
N LEU A 130 -14.65 9.23 -16.85
CA LEU A 130 -14.37 9.45 -15.44
C LEU A 130 -15.49 10.24 -14.74
N LEU A 131 -16.10 11.21 -15.41
CA LEU A 131 -17.26 11.94 -14.89
C LEU A 131 -18.45 11.00 -14.64
N SER A 132 -18.76 10.11 -15.59
CA SER A 132 -19.81 9.10 -15.46
C SER A 132 -19.53 8.12 -14.30
N ALA A 133 -18.27 7.66 -14.16
CA ALA A 133 -17.85 6.81 -13.06
C ALA A 133 -17.99 7.52 -11.69
N ARG A 134 -17.64 8.80 -11.61
CA ARG A 134 -17.80 9.61 -10.38
C ARG A 134 -19.28 9.76 -10.00
N ALA A 135 -20.15 10.06 -10.96
CA ALA A 135 -21.59 10.19 -10.71
C ALA A 135 -22.23 8.87 -10.28
N SER A 136 -21.98 7.79 -11.04
CA SER A 136 -22.56 6.46 -10.76
C SER A 136 -22.08 5.85 -9.45
N THR A 137 -20.85 6.14 -9.04
CA THR A 137 -20.33 5.67 -7.76
C THR A 137 -20.64 6.64 -6.63
N GLY A 138 -21.10 7.87 -6.86
CA GLY A 138 -21.26 8.87 -5.81
C GLY A 138 -19.92 9.26 -5.20
N ALA A 139 -19.03 9.82 -6.03
CA ALA A 139 -17.73 10.33 -5.57
C ALA A 139 -17.91 11.33 -4.42
N TYR A 140 -17.04 11.25 -3.42
CA TYR A 140 -17.17 12.02 -2.18
C TYR A 140 -16.81 13.51 -2.33
N ASN A 141 -16.02 13.85 -3.34
CA ASN A 141 -15.56 15.21 -3.58
C ASN A 141 -16.19 15.79 -4.85
N GLU A 142 -16.49 17.08 -4.87
CA GLU A 142 -16.96 17.78 -6.05
C GLU A 142 -15.79 18.12 -7.00
N ILE A 143 -16.09 18.59 -8.20
CA ILE A 143 -15.10 19.20 -9.09
C ILE A 143 -15.24 20.70 -8.92
N GLU A 144 -14.26 21.30 -8.27
CA GLU A 144 -14.24 22.73 -7.95
C GLU A 144 -13.32 23.47 -8.93
N ALA A 145 -13.74 24.65 -9.38
CA ALA A 145 -12.92 25.51 -10.24
C ALA A 145 -11.74 26.12 -9.47
N GLU A 146 -11.96 26.50 -8.22
CA GLU A 146 -10.98 27.14 -7.33
C GLU A 146 -10.94 26.38 -5.98
N PRO A 147 -10.31 25.19 -5.94
CA PRO A 147 -10.31 24.37 -4.74
C PRO A 147 -9.48 25.01 -3.63
N VAL A 148 -10.01 24.95 -2.40
CA VAL A 148 -9.31 25.34 -1.17
C VAL A 148 -8.87 24.11 -0.37
N ILE A 149 -7.82 24.25 0.42
CA ILE A 149 -7.38 23.19 1.33
C ILE A 149 -8.40 23.09 2.48
N ALA A 150 -9.15 21.99 2.50
CA ALA A 150 -10.17 21.75 3.52
C ALA A 150 -9.57 21.65 4.94
N ASP A 151 -10.33 22.08 5.95
CA ASP A 151 -9.92 22.02 7.37
C ASP A 151 -9.49 20.61 7.82
N GLY A 152 -10.14 19.58 7.27
CA GLY A 152 -9.80 18.18 7.55
C GLY A 152 -8.39 17.79 7.11
N ALA A 153 -7.75 18.59 6.26
CA ALA A 153 -6.41 18.36 5.74
C ALA A 153 -5.30 18.90 6.66
N LYS A 154 -5.65 19.64 7.72
CA LYS A 154 -4.75 20.19 8.75
C LYS A 154 -3.72 19.22 9.30
N GLY A 155 -4.10 17.95 9.46
CA GLY A 155 -3.21 16.92 9.97
C GLY A 155 -2.02 16.61 9.06
N ASN A 156 -2.15 16.87 7.76
CA ASN A 156 -1.08 16.68 6.77
C ASN A 156 -0.43 18.03 6.40
N TRP A 157 -1.20 19.11 6.31
CA TRP A 157 -0.73 20.44 5.89
C TRP A 157 -1.16 21.52 6.90
N PRO A 158 -0.51 21.57 8.07
CA PRO A 158 -0.91 22.48 9.14
C PRO A 158 -0.69 23.94 8.76
N GLY A 159 -1.69 24.78 8.99
CA GLY A 159 -1.63 26.23 8.71
C GLY A 159 -1.88 26.60 7.26
N MET A 160 -2.26 25.61 6.43
CA MET A 160 -2.64 25.83 5.04
C MET A 160 -4.16 25.76 4.82
N GLU A 161 -4.94 25.59 5.89
CA GLU A 161 -6.39 25.43 5.79
C GLU A 161 -7.06 26.72 5.27
N GLY A 162 -8.06 26.57 4.41
CA GLY A 162 -8.80 27.68 3.79
C GLY A 162 -8.03 28.44 2.71
N ARG A 163 -6.73 28.16 2.51
CA ARG A 163 -5.94 28.73 1.43
C ARG A 163 -6.29 28.07 0.10
N LEU A 164 -6.16 28.82 -0.99
CA LEU A 164 -6.30 28.28 -2.33
C LEU A 164 -5.18 27.26 -2.59
N VAL A 165 -5.54 26.13 -3.19
CA VAL A 165 -4.56 25.10 -3.57
C VAL A 165 -3.52 25.68 -4.55
N SER A 166 -3.93 26.57 -5.45
CA SER A 166 -3.03 27.25 -6.40
C SER A 166 -1.97 28.12 -5.71
N GLU A 167 -2.34 28.92 -4.71
CA GLU A 167 -1.41 29.77 -3.98
C GLU A 167 -0.34 28.96 -3.24
N VAL A 168 -0.77 27.89 -2.56
CA VAL A 168 0.14 27.00 -1.81
C VAL A 168 1.09 26.25 -2.75
N GLN A 169 0.64 25.93 -3.96
CA GLN A 169 1.49 25.32 -4.98
C GLN A 169 2.51 26.31 -5.54
N GLU A 170 2.09 27.53 -5.86
CA GLU A 170 2.99 28.59 -6.34
C GLU A 170 4.11 28.87 -5.34
N GLU A 171 3.80 28.92 -4.04
CA GLU A 171 4.81 29.08 -2.97
C GLU A 171 5.80 27.91 -2.89
N ALA A 172 5.40 26.69 -3.26
CA ALA A 172 6.23 25.50 -3.16
C ALA A 172 7.18 25.31 -4.35
N GLU A 173 7.00 26.06 -5.45
CA GLU A 173 7.88 26.03 -6.62
C GLU A 173 9.16 26.88 -6.45
N PHE A 174 9.23 27.71 -5.40
CA PHE A 174 10.38 28.56 -5.04
C PHE A 174 11.10 28.09 -3.77
#